data_AF-A0A2K9EN58-F1
#
_entry.id   AF-A0A2K9EN58-F1
#
_cell.length_a   1.000
_cell.length_b   1.000
_cell.length_c   1.000
_cell.angle_alpha   90.00
_cell.angle_beta   90.00
_cell.angle_gamma   90.00
#
_symmetry.space_group_name_H-M   'P 1'
#
loop_
_entity.id
_entity.type
_entity.pdbx_description
1 polymer ?
#
loop_
_entity_poly.entity_id
_entity_poly.type
_entity_poly.pdbx_seq_one_letter_code
_entity_poly.pdbx_strand_id
1 'polypeptide(L)'
;MPAEPRTPVVRRVLQQLRDPLILVLLVAAALTLATGDLSDATVTLFVITVVGVAQEMRAEQAVMALSAMSAPAARVVRDGTERSVPAAEVVPGDLVLPNLEVHRTP
;
A
#
# COMPACT_ATOMS: atom_id res chain seq x y z
N MET A 1 2.22 27.10 11.97
CA MET A 1 2.53 25.83 11.27
C MET A 1 3.64 26.11 10.28
N PRO A 2 4.85 25.52 10.38
CA PRO A 2 5.90 25.75 9.38
C PRO A 2 5.58 24.94 8.11
N ALA A 3 5.66 25.59 6.95
CA ALA A 3 5.39 24.98 5.65
C ALA A 3 6.47 23.94 5.31
N GLU A 4 6.07 22.67 5.13
CA GLU A 4 6.96 21.62 4.62
C GLU A 4 7.51 22.01 3.23
N PRO A 5 8.81 21.81 2.97
CA PRO A 5 9.40 22.12 1.68
C PRO A 5 8.70 21.26 0.61
N ARG A 6 7.96 21.91 -0.28
CA ARG A 6 7.30 21.23 -1.41
C ARG A 6 8.39 20.58 -2.25
N THR A 7 8.45 19.24 -2.20
CA THR A 7 9.35 18.49 -3.08
C THR A 7 9.01 18.89 -4.52
N PRO A 8 9.98 19.39 -5.31
CA PRO A 8 9.69 19.87 -6.66
C PRO A 8 9.12 18.72 -7.48
N VAL A 9 8.06 18.98 -8.24
CA VAL A 9 7.32 17.98 -9.03
C VAL A 9 8.28 17.20 -9.94
N VAL A 10 9.28 17.87 -10.50
CA VAL A 10 10.35 17.27 -11.31
C VAL A 10 11.11 16.17 -10.54
N ARG A 11 11.40 16.38 -9.26
CA ARG A 11 12.08 15.39 -8.42
C ARG A 11 11.18 14.19 -8.11
N ARG A 12 9.88 14.41 -7.92
CA ARG A 12 8.90 13.32 -7.77
C ARG A 12 8.80 12.48 -9.04
N VAL A 13 8.73 13.12 -10.21
CA VAL A 13 8.72 12.42 -11.51
C VAL A 13 10.00 11.59 -11.69
N LEU A 14 11.17 12.16 -11.37
CA LEU A 14 12.44 11.42 -11.44
C LEU A 14 12.50 10.21 -10.48
N GLN A 15 11.87 10.31 -9.30
CA GLN A 15 11.74 9.18 -8.38
C GLN A 15 10.79 8.12 -8.91
N GLN A 16 9.69 8.53 -9.54
CA GLN A 16 8.72 7.61 -10.16
C GLN A 16 9.37 6.82 -11.31
N LEU A 17 10.29 7.41 -12.07
CA LEU A 17 11.05 6.69 -13.10
C LEU A 17 11.95 5.56 -12.56
N ARG A 18 12.26 5.54 -11.26
CA ARG A 18 12.96 4.44 -10.60
C ARG A 18 12.01 3.37 -10.06
N ASP A 19 10.71 3.63 -10.09
CA ASP A 19 9.73 2.65 -9.70
C ASP A 19 9.71 1.51 -10.74
N PRO A 20 9.94 0.25 -10.33
CA PRO A 20 9.94 -0.89 -11.24
C PRO A 20 8.62 -1.02 -12.01
N LEU A 21 7.50 -0.52 -11.49
CA LEU A 21 6.20 -0.48 -12.16
C LEU A 21 6.22 0.46 -13.37
N ILE A 22 6.73 1.68 -13.20
CA ILE A 22 6.80 2.71 -14.24
C ILE A 22 7.71 2.26 -15.38
N LEU A 23 8.82 1.58 -15.06
CA LEU A 23 9.73 1.04 -16.07
C LEU A 23 9.04 0.00 -16.95
N VAL A 24 8.22 -0.89 -16.37
CA VAL A 24 7.47 -1.89 -17.16
C VAL A 24 6.43 -1.21 -18.06
N LEU A 25 5.70 -0.20 -17.57
CA LEU A 25 4.77 0.57 -18.40
C LEU A 25 5.47 1.28 -19.56
N LEU A 26 6.64 1.90 -19.30
CA LEU A 26 7.43 2.57 -20.33
C LEU A 26 7.88 1.61 -21.42
N VAL A 27 8.33 0.41 -21.04
CA VAL A 27 8.72 -0.65 -21.98
C VAL A 27 7.51 -1.11 -22.79
N ALA A 28 6.35 -1.34 -22.16
CA ALA A 28 5.13 -1.71 -22.86
C ALA A 28 4.70 -0.64 -23.89
N ALA A 29 4.65 0.63 -23.48
CA ALA A 29 4.32 1.75 -24.36
C ALA A 29 5.32 1.89 -25.51
N ALA A 30 6.62 1.70 -25.25
CA ALA A 30 7.65 1.74 -26.29
C ALA A 30 7.48 0.60 -27.30
N LEU A 31 7.17 -0.62 -26.84
CA LEU A 31 6.89 -1.76 -27.71
C LEU A 31 5.66 -1.49 -28.59
N THR A 32 4.59 -0.95 -28.02
CA THR A 32 3.37 -0.59 -28.77
C THR A 32 3.65 0.47 -29.84
N LEU A 33 4.45 1.49 -29.52
CA LEU A 33 4.81 2.54 -30.47
C LEU A 33 5.76 2.04 -31.56
N ALA A 34 6.63 1.07 -31.25
CA ALA A 34 7.63 0.56 -32.18
C ALA A 34 7.03 -0.30 -33.30
N THR A 35 5.93 -1.00 -33.06
CA THR A 35 5.47 -2.03 -34.01
C THR A 35 4.51 -1.53 -35.09
N GLY A 36 3.68 -0.51 -34.82
CA GLY A 36 2.87 0.15 -35.86
C GLY A 36 1.89 -0.72 -36.68
N ASP A 37 1.68 -2.00 -36.31
CA ASP A 37 0.93 -2.99 -37.09
C ASP A 37 -0.12 -3.74 -36.24
N LEU A 38 -1.29 -4.05 -36.83
CA LEU A 38 -2.50 -4.49 -36.09
C LEU A 38 -2.39 -5.91 -35.50
N SER A 39 -1.55 -6.78 -36.06
CA SER A 39 -1.28 -8.10 -35.52
C SER A 39 -0.57 -8.05 -34.17
N ASP A 40 0.24 -7.01 -33.95
CA ASP A 40 0.99 -6.81 -32.70
C ASP A 40 0.15 -6.20 -31.57
N ALA A 41 -1.04 -5.70 -31.90
CA ALA A 41 -2.02 -5.26 -30.91
C ALA A 41 -2.44 -6.39 -29.97
N THR A 42 -2.47 -7.64 -30.46
CA THR A 42 -2.81 -8.82 -29.64
C THR A 42 -1.73 -9.10 -28.60
N VAL A 43 -0.46 -9.00 -28.98
CA VAL A 43 0.68 -9.19 -28.08
C VAL A 43 0.74 -8.06 -27.06
N THR A 44 0.58 -6.81 -27.51
CA THR A 44 0.50 -5.65 -26.63
C THR A 44 -0.63 -5.78 -25.61
N LEU A 45 -1.84 -6.16 -26.06
CA LEU A 45 -3.00 -6.34 -25.18
C LEU A 45 -2.74 -7.44 -24.15
N PHE A 46 -2.13 -8.55 -24.57
CA PHE A 46 -1.72 -9.62 -23.66
C PHE A 46 -0.75 -9.12 -22.58
N VAL A 47 0.30 -8.38 -22.98
CA VAL A 47 1.26 -7.81 -22.03
C VAL A 47 0.61 -6.83 -21.06
N ILE A 48 -0.20 -5.88 -21.55
CA ILE A 48 -0.92 -4.91 -20.72
C ILE A 48 -1.80 -5.62 -19.69
N THR A 49 -2.50 -6.69 -20.11
CA THR A 49 -3.38 -7.46 -19.23
C THR A 49 -2.58 -8.18 -18.13
N VAL A 50 -1.52 -8.90 -18.50
CA VAL A 50 -0.67 -9.63 -17.54
C VAL A 50 -0.01 -8.67 -16.56
N VAL A 51 0.54 -7.57 -17.07
CA VAL A 51 1.15 -6.53 -16.23
C VAL A 51 0.10 -5.91 -15.32
N GLY A 52 -1.06 -5.51 -15.85
CA GLY A 52 -2.16 -4.91 -15.10
C GLY A 52 -2.62 -5.78 -13.92
N VAL A 53 -2.85 -7.08 -14.16
CA VAL A 53 -3.17 -8.05 -13.11
C VAL A 53 -2.05 -8.13 -12.06
N ALA A 54 -0.79 -8.18 -12.49
CA ALA A 54 0.34 -8.19 -11.56
C ALA A 54 0.44 -6.89 -10.74
N GLN A 55 0.02 -5.74 -11.28
CA GLN A 55 -0.01 -4.47 -10.52
C GLN A 55 -1.13 -4.47 -9.49
N GLU A 56 -2.32 -4.95 -9.85
CA GLU A 56 -3.48 -5.04 -8.97
C GLU A 56 -3.15 -5.89 -7.74
N MET A 57 -2.55 -7.07 -7.95
CA MET A 57 -2.11 -7.94 -6.86
C MET A 57 -1.10 -7.26 -5.92
N ARG A 58 -0.17 -6.45 -6.46
CA ARG A 58 0.80 -5.71 -5.64
C ARG A 58 0.14 -4.58 -4.84
N ALA A 59 -0.83 -3.90 -5.43
CA ALA A 59 -1.60 -2.86 -4.76
C ALA A 59 -2.42 -3.44 -3.60
N GLU A 60 -3.10 -4.56 -3.83
CA GLU A 60 -3.83 -5.29 -2.78
C GLU A 60 -2.91 -5.69 -1.63
N GLN A 61 -1.72 -6.25 -1.93
CA GLN A 61 -0.74 -6.62 -0.91
C GLN A 61 -0.24 -5.42 -0.10
N ALA A 62 -0.01 -4.27 -0.73
CA ALA A 62 0.40 -3.05 -0.03
C ALA A 62 -0.71 -2.56 0.92
N VAL A 63 -1.97 -2.59 0.49
CA VAL A 63 -3.12 -2.25 1.32
C VAL A 63 -3.29 -3.23 2.47
N MET A 64 -3.15 -4.54 2.22
CA MET A 64 -3.18 -5.56 3.27
C MET A 64 -2.06 -5.37 4.29
N ALA A 65 -0.83 -5.10 3.85
CA ALA A 65 0.30 -4.85 4.75
C ALA A 65 0.07 -3.60 5.61
N LEU A 66 -0.43 -2.51 5.02
CA LEU A 66 -0.80 -1.31 5.75
C LEU A 66 -1.91 -1.58 6.78
N SER A 67 -2.90 -2.38 6.39
CA SER A 67 -4.02 -2.77 7.25
C SER A 67 -3.56 -3.67 8.41
N ALA A 68 -2.62 -4.59 8.16
CA ALA A 68 -2.01 -5.43 9.19
C ALA A 68 -1.14 -4.62 10.17
N MET A 69 -0.46 -3.59 9.68
CA MET A 69 0.30 -2.66 10.54
C MET A 69 -0.61 -1.73 11.36
N SER A 70 -1.80 -1.44 10.86
CA SER A 70 -2.81 -0.60 11.52
C SER A 70 -3.85 -1.42 12.27
N ALA A 71 -3.66 -2.75 12.35
CA ALA A 71 -4.57 -3.63 13.05
C ALA A 71 -4.69 -3.12 14.50
N PRO A 72 -5.91 -2.80 14.97
CA PRO A 72 -6.10 -2.26 16.31
C PRO A 72 -5.51 -3.24 17.32
N ALA A 73 -4.48 -2.83 18.06
CA ALA A 73 -3.96 -3.61 19.16
C ALA A 73 -4.77 -3.25 20.41
N ALA A 74 -5.33 -4.26 21.08
CA ALA A 74 -6.00 -4.11 22.36
C ALA A 74 -5.02 -4.45 23.48
N ARG A 75 -4.94 -3.60 24.51
CA ARG A 75 -4.25 -3.91 25.75
C ARG A 75 -5.19 -4.69 26.66
N VAL A 76 -4.80 -5.91 27.03
CA VAL A 76 -5.56 -6.79 27.90
C VAL A 76 -4.72 -7.24 29.07
N VAL A 77 -5.34 -7.47 30.23
CA VAL A 77 -4.69 -8.12 31.37
C VAL A 77 -5.10 -9.60 31.40
N ARG A 78 -4.13 -10.49 31.19
CA ARG A 78 -4.28 -11.95 31.33
C ARG A 78 -3.32 -12.46 32.41
N ASP A 79 -3.81 -13.30 33.30
CA ASP A 79 -3.03 -13.88 34.42
C ASP A 79 -2.34 -12.82 35.30
N GLY A 80 -2.94 -11.64 35.45
CA GLY A 80 -2.37 -10.52 36.20
C GLY A 80 -1.23 -9.78 35.50
N THR A 81 -0.93 -10.11 34.24
CA THR A 81 0.11 -9.44 33.42
C THR A 81 -0.53 -8.68 32.25
N GLU A 82 -0.09 -7.44 32.02
CA GLU A 82 -0.52 -6.63 30.88
C GLU A 82 0.13 -7.15 29.59
N ARG A 83 -0.67 -7.39 28.55
CA ARG A 83 -0.22 -7.82 27.22
C ARG A 83 -0.95 -7.03 26.14
N SER A 84 -0.24 -6.69 25.07
CA SER A 84 -0.82 -6.09 23.86
C SER A 84 -1.09 -7.21 22.86
N VAL A 85 -2.37 -7.45 22.54
CA VAL A 85 -2.80 -8.47 21.58
C VAL A 85 -3.60 -7.82 20.44
N PRO A 86 -3.62 -8.39 19.22
CA PRO A 86 -4.53 -7.93 18.18
C PRO A 86 -5.98 -7.93 18.70
N ALA A 87 -6.77 -6.89 18.41
CA ALA A 87 -8.14 -6.78 18.89
C ALA A 87 -9.03 -7.99 18.47
N ALA A 88 -8.68 -8.67 17.38
CA ALA A 88 -9.34 -9.88 16.92
C ALA A 88 -9.09 -11.12 17.80
N GLU A 89 -8.06 -11.10 18.66
CA GLU A 89 -7.68 -12.21 19.56
C GLU A 89 -8.15 -11.99 21.01
N VAL A 90 -8.97 -10.96 21.26
CA VAL A 90 -9.57 -10.68 22.56
C VAL A 90 -10.70 -11.68 22.82
N VAL A 91 -10.68 -12.32 23.99
CA VAL A 91 -11.67 -13.32 24.38
C VAL A 91 -12.47 -12.88 25.62
N PRO A 92 -13.72 -13.37 25.79
CA PRO A 92 -14.50 -13.12 27.00
C PRO A 92 -13.75 -13.61 28.25
N GLY A 93 -13.31 -12.68 29.10
CA GLY A 93 -12.44 -12.94 30.26
C GLY A 93 -11.25 -11.98 30.35
N ASP A 94 -10.92 -11.30 29.24
CA ASP A 94 -9.89 -10.27 29.20
C ASP A 94 -10.39 -8.95 29.82
N LEU A 95 -9.59 -8.38 30.74
CA LEU A 95 -9.77 -6.98 31.17
C LEU A 95 -9.12 -6.07 30.14
N VAL A 96 -9.94 -5.51 29.24
CA VAL A 96 -9.49 -4.54 28.23
C VAL A 96 -9.23 -3.20 28.92
N LEU A 97 -8.00 -2.71 28.82
CA LEU A 97 -7.67 -1.36 29.26
C LEU A 97 -8.19 -0.38 28.19
N PRO A 98 -9.09 0.55 28.53
CA PRO A 98 -9.52 1.57 27.57
C PRO A 98 -8.28 2.39 27.17
N ASN A 99 -7.99 2.44 25.87
CA ASN A 99 -7.02 3.39 25.33
C ASN A 99 -7.62 4.77 25.55
N LEU A 100 -7.30 5.41 26.68
CA LEU A 100 -7.72 6.76 26.96
C LEU A 100 -6.90 7.68 26.05
N GLU A 101 -7.28 7.76 24.77
CA GLU A 101 -6.97 8.91 23.95
C GLU A 101 -7.67 10.09 24.59
N VAL A 102 -6.94 10.73 25.51
CA VAL A 102 -7.25 12.08 25.95
C VAL A 102 -7.25 12.91 24.69
N HIS A 103 -8.44 13.10 24.15
CA HIS A 103 -8.78 14.18 23.25
C HIS A 103 -8.45 15.48 24.01
N ARG A 104 -7.16 15.85 24.02
CA ARG A 104 -6.74 17.22 24.29
C ARG A 104 -7.11 18.00 23.05
N THR A 105 -8.35 18.46 23.11
CA THR A 105 -8.92 19.67 22.51
C THR A 105 -7.92 20.83 22.49
N PRO A 106 -8.14 21.86 21.66
CA PRO A 106 -9.34 22.72 21.70
C PRO A 106 -10.44 22.35 20.70
#